data_AF-A0A075WU17-F1
#
_entry.id   AF-A0A075WU17-F1
#
_cell.length_a   1.000
_cell.length_b   1.000
_cell.length_c   1.000
_cell.angle_alpha   90.00
_cell.angle_beta   90.00
_cell.angle_gamma   90.00
#
_symmetry.space_group_name_H-M   'P 1'
#
loop_
_entity.id
_entity.type
_entity.pdbx_description
1 polymer ?
#
loop_
_entity_poly.entity_id
_entity_poly.type
_entity_poly.pdbx_seq_one_letter_code
_entity_poly.pdbx_strand_id
1 'polypeptide(L)' 'MKKLYKVREIAEYFQVSERTVYGWIEMGYLRAIKVGSLDGKGTVRVPEDALEEFIRNCQTIPIRPKRIVLKVPQE' A
#
# COMPACT_ATOMS: atom_id res chain seq x y z
N MET A 1 21.22 0.79 6.14
CA MET A 1 20.09 1.43 6.85
C MET A 1 18.81 0.97 6.16
N LYS A 2 17.92 0.23 6.83
CA LYS A 2 16.66 -0.23 6.21
C LYS A 2 15.63 0.90 6.23
N LYS A 3 15.15 1.34 5.07
CA LYS A 3 14.07 2.34 4.97
C LYS A 3 12.74 1.72 5.37
N LEU A 4 11.91 2.51 6.04
CA LEU A 4 10.55 2.15 6.43
C LEU A 4 9.59 3.09 5.73
N TYR A 5 8.77 2.55 4.85
CA TYR A 5 7.74 3.29 4.14
C TYR A 5 6.47 3.37 4.97
N LYS A 6 5.75 4.48 4.87
CA LYS A 6 4.40 4.59 5.42
C LYS A 6 3.41 4.00 4.43
N VAL A 7 2.25 3.57 4.92
CA VAL A 7 1.15 3.07 4.06
C VAL A 7 0.81 4.08 2.96
N ARG A 8 0.77 5.38 3.29
CA ARG A 8 0.51 6.44 2.33
C ARG A 8 1.52 6.51 1.19
N GLU A 9 2.83 6.44 1.50
CA GLU A 9 3.89 6.46 0.47
C GLU A 9 3.74 5.30 -0.52
N ILE A 10 3.38 4.12 -0.01
CA ILE A 10 3.13 2.94 -0.85
C ILE A 10 1.87 3.13 -1.68
N ALA A 11 0.82 3.69 -1.10
CA ALA A 11 -0.40 4.01 -1.83
C ALA A 11 -0.10 4.96 -3.01
N GLU A 12 0.71 6.01 -2.77
CA GLU A 12 1.13 6.95 -3.81
C GLU A 12 2.00 6.28 -4.89
N TYR A 13 2.97 5.44 -4.49
CA TYR A 13 3.85 4.73 -5.41
C TYR A 13 3.10 3.75 -6.32
N PHE A 14 2.15 2.99 -5.76
CA PHE A 14 1.35 2.03 -6.52
C PHE A 14 0.08 2.65 -7.14
N GLN A 15 -0.16 3.95 -6.94
CA GLN A 15 -1.38 4.66 -7.32
C GLN A 15 -2.68 3.96 -6.85
N VAL A 16 -2.64 3.36 -5.66
CA VAL A 16 -3.78 2.70 -5.03
C VAL A 16 -4.27 3.49 -3.82
N SER A 17 -5.47 3.20 -3.34
CA SER A 17 -5.96 3.78 -2.09
C SER A 17 -5.29 3.13 -0.88
N GLU A 18 -5.10 3.87 0.21
CA GLU A 18 -4.53 3.31 1.46
C GLU A 18 -5.29 2.07 1.93
N ARG A 19 -6.61 2.04 1.73
CA ARG A 19 -7.47 0.88 2.00
C ARG A 19 -7.05 -0.37 1.23
N THR A 20 -6.62 -0.21 -0.03
CA THR A 20 -6.09 -1.32 -0.84
C THR A 20 -4.79 -1.84 -0.25
N VAL A 21 -3.91 -0.95 0.21
CA VAL A 21 -2.66 -1.33 0.88
C VAL A 21 -2.95 -2.07 2.20
N TYR A 22 -3.89 -1.57 3.01
CA TYR A 22 -4.35 -2.31 4.20
C TYR A 22 -4.91 -3.68 3.83
N GLY A 23 -5.68 -3.78 2.74
CA GLY A 23 -6.16 -5.06 2.23
C GLY A 23 -5.02 -6.01 1.84
N TRP A 24 -3.95 -5.52 1.20
CA TRP A 24 -2.78 -6.35 0.90
C TRP A 24 -2.08 -6.87 2.16
N ILE A 25 -2.08 -6.07 3.23
CA ILE A 25 -1.52 -6.46 4.52
C ILE A 25 -2.42 -7.50 5.20
N GLU A 26 -3.74 -7.29 5.23
CA GLU A 26 -4.71 -8.24 5.80
C GLU A 26 -4.73 -9.58 5.05
N MET A 27 -4.61 -9.54 3.73
CA MET A 27 -4.52 -10.75 2.90
C MET A 27 -3.14 -11.42 2.95
N GLY A 28 -2.15 -10.82 3.63
CA GLY A 28 -0.81 -11.39 3.78
C GLY A 28 0.10 -11.26 2.56
N TYR A 29 -0.32 -10.52 1.53
CA TYR A 29 0.52 -10.25 0.35
C TYR A 29 1.65 -9.27 0.68
N LEU A 30 1.39 -8.27 1.52
CA LEU A 30 2.37 -7.24 1.88
C LEU A 30 2.71 -7.31 3.37
N ARG A 31 3.97 -7.61 3.70
CA ARG A 31 4.41 -7.60 5.10
C ARG A 31 4.53 -6.17 5.61
N ALA A 32 3.76 -5.86 6.65
CA ALA A 32 3.84 -4.59 7.35
C ALA A 32 4.11 -4.81 8.85
N ILE A 33 4.83 -3.87 9.44
CA ILE A 33 5.07 -3.79 10.86
C ILE A 33 4.24 -2.66 11.46
N LYS A 34 3.49 -2.95 12.52
CA LYS A 34 2.81 -1.90 13.29
C LYS A 34 3.81 -1.32 14.27
N VAL A 35 4.30 -0.12 13.97
CA VAL A 35 5.20 0.63 14.87
C VAL A 35 4.33 1.54 15.73
N GLY A 36 4.01 1.07 16.93
CA GLY A 36 3.31 1.87 17.94
C GLY A 36 4.25 2.30 19.04
N SER A 37 4.33 3.62 19.25
CA SER A 37 4.77 4.15 20.53
C SER A 37 3.73 3.77 21.59
N LEU A 38 4.18 3.53 22.81
CA LEU A 38 3.41 3.08 24.01
C LEU A 38 2.10 3.85 24.32
N ASP A 39 1.75 4.88 23.55
CA ASP A 39 0.60 5.80 23.71
C ASP A 39 -0.59 5.47 22.77
N GLY A 40 -0.74 4.22 22.32
CA GLY A 40 -1.92 3.76 21.59
C GLY A 40 -2.06 4.20 20.12
N LYS A 41 -1.22 5.10 19.61
CA LYS A 41 -1.19 5.51 18.19
C LYS A 41 -0.18 4.71 17.37
N GLY A 42 -0.53 3.46 17.09
CA GLY A 42 0.24 2.58 16.22
C GLY A 42 0.23 3.03 14.76
N THR A 43 1.40 3.35 14.19
CA THR A 43 1.55 3.63 12.75
C THR A 43 2.01 2.38 12.02
N VAL A 44 1.27 1.97 11.00
CA VAL A 44 1.69 0.88 10.12
C VAL A 44 2.82 1.36 9.20
N ARG A 45 3.93 0.64 9.22
CA ARG A 45 5.10 0.87 8.39
C ARG A 45 5.46 -0.40 7.64
N VAL A 46 5.97 -0.26 6.43
CA VAL A 46 6.37 -1.37 5.59
C VAL A 46 7.87 -1.25 5.35
N PRO A 47 8.65 -2.28 5.69
CA PRO A 47 10.08 -2.27 5.40
C PRO A 47 10.31 -2.35 3.90
N GLU A 48 11.36 -1.67 3.42
CA GLU A 48 11.79 -1.68 2.01
C GLU A 48 11.93 -3.11 1.46
N ASP A 49 12.55 -3.99 2.24
CA ASP A 49 12.73 -5.43 1.95
C ASP A 49 11.40 -6.14 1.60
N ALA A 50 10.33 -5.87 2.36
CA ALA A 50 9.01 -6.43 2.08
C ALA A 50 8.36 -5.80 0.85
N LEU A 51 8.62 -4.52 0.59
CA LEU A 51 8.15 -3.84 -0.61
C LEU A 51 8.82 -4.40 -1.87
N GLU A 52 10.14 -4.60 -1.82
CA GLU A 52 10.91 -5.19 -2.90
C GLU A 52 10.49 -6.65 -3.15
N GLU A 53 10.31 -7.44 -2.10
CA GLU A 53 9.78 -8.80 -2.22
C GLU A 53 8.38 -8.82 -2.84
N PHE A 54 7.52 -7.88 -2.43
CA PHE A 54 6.21 -7.69 -3.03
C PHE A 54 6.32 -7.33 -4.52
N ILE A 55 7.11 -6.33 -4.91
CA ILE A 55 7.31 -5.95 -6.32
C ILE A 55 7.82 -7.14 -7.14
N ARG A 56 8.74 -7.93 -6.57
CA ARG A 56 9.31 -9.11 -7.22
C ARG A 56 8.30 -10.25 -7.41
N ASN A 57 7.41 -10.47 -6.43
CA ASN A 57 6.35 -11.48 -6.52
C ASN A 57 5.11 -11.00 -7.29
N CYS A 58 4.84 -9.70 -7.34
CA CYS A 58 3.60 -9.11 -7.84
C CYS A 58 3.60 -8.79 -9.34
N GLN A 59 4.52 -9.35 -10.14
CA GLN A 59 4.46 -9.28 -11.61
C GLN A 59 3.14 -9.79 -12.21
N THR A 60 2.27 -10.42 -11.41
CA THR A 60 0.98 -10.97 -11.84
C THR A 60 -0.25 -10.39 -11.14
N ILE A 61 -0.16 -9.36 -10.28
CA ILE A 61 -1.38 -8.78 -9.70
C ILE A 61 -2.06 -7.92 -10.79
N PRO A 62 -3.25 -8.28 -11.29
CA PRO A 62 -4.01 -7.39 -12.15
C PRO A 62 -4.52 -6.26 -11.26
N ILE A 63 -3.77 -5.16 -11.18
CA ILE A 63 -4.35 -3.89 -10.75
C ILE A 63 -5.44 -3.58 -11.77
N ARG A 64 -6.69 -3.92 -11.45
CA ARG A 64 -7.81 -3.43 -12.27
C ARG A 64 -7.69 -1.92 -12.19
N PRO A 65 -7.41 -1.21 -13.30
CA PRO A 65 -7.32 0.23 -13.25
C PRO A 65 -8.64 0.69 -12.67
N LYS A 66 -8.57 1.44 -11.57
CA LYS A 66 -9.74 2.07 -10.98
C LYS A 66 -10.40 2.82 -12.14
N ARG A 67 -11.58 2.37 -12.56
CA ARG A 67 -12.36 3.01 -13.62
C ARG A 67 -12.50 4.46 -13.19
N ILE A 68 -11.65 5.32 -13.73
CA ILE A 68 -11.73 6.76 -13.53
C ILE A 68 -13.03 7.08 -14.27
N VAL A 69 -14.10 7.28 -13.53
CA VAL A 69 -15.32 7.82 -14.12
C VAL A 69 -14.94 9.24 -14.46
N LEU A 70 -14.40 9.46 -15.67
CA LEU A 70 -14.28 10.77 -16.26
C LEU A 70 -15.70 11.30 -16.26
N LYS A 71 -15.99 12.17 -15.29
CA LYS A 71 -17.23 12.92 -15.22
C LYS A 71 -17.18 13.88 -16.41
N VAL A 72 -17.57 13.40 -17.58
CA VAL A 72 -17.84 14.26 -18.72
C VAL A 72 -18.95 15.22 -18.28
N PRO A 73 -18.71 16.54 -18.30
CA PRO A 73 -19.78 17.50 -18.05
C PRO A 73 -20.84 17.25 -19.12
N GLN A 74 -22.07 16.95 -18.69
CA GLN A 74 -23.21 16.94 -19.59
C GLN A 74 -23.52 18.42 -19.88
N GLU A 75 -23.39 18.79 -21.15
CA GLU A 75 -23.80 20.08 -21.72
C GLU A 75 -25.32 20.26 -21.65
#